data_AF-A0A9E4KYC8-F1
#
_entry.id   AF-A0A9E4KYC8-F1
#
_cell.length_a   1.000
_cell.length_b   1.000
_cell.length_c   1.000
_cell.angle_alpha   90.00
_cell.angle_beta   90.00
_cell.angle_gamma   90.00
#
_symmetry.space_group_name_H-M   'P 1'
#
loop_
_entity.id
_entity.type
_entity.pdbx_description
1 polymer ?
#
loop_
_entity_poly.entity_id
_entity_poly.type
_entity_poly.pdbx_seq_one_letter_code
_entity_poly.pdbx_strand_id
1 'polypeptide(L)'
;RVHPARIEESVAKAKNEVEATIKRAGEQAVLDAGVRGLHPELVHLVGRLKFRYSYGENVLLHSVEVARIAGMIAGEVGADPQIAKAGGLLHDIGKALTHEVEGSHIEIGDEVARRYNLSDAVKTAIAEHHEDDRGSAEAFIVAAADAISAARPGARRDTVEFYLKRLEALEDVANSFDGVQKSYAIQAGREVRILVEPESVDDVGAASLARNVVKKIQENLVYPGEIKVTVVRETRATEVAH
;
A
#
# COMPACT_ATOMS: atom_id res chain seq x y z
N ARG A 1 33.36 -10.39 -0.42
CA ARG A 1 32.62 -11.51 -1.04
C ARG A 1 31.23 -11.52 -0.41
N VAL A 2 30.16 -11.52 -1.20
CA VAL A 2 28.79 -11.56 -0.67
C VAL A 2 28.51 -12.98 -0.20
N HIS A 3 28.08 -13.15 1.06
CA HIS A 3 27.80 -14.45 1.67
C HIS A 3 26.28 -14.64 1.81
N PRO A 4 25.67 -15.61 1.13
CA PRO A 4 24.22 -15.83 1.15
C PRO A 4 23.62 -15.94 2.57
N ALA A 5 24.23 -16.73 3.45
CA ALA A 5 23.76 -16.88 4.84
C ALA A 5 23.72 -15.56 5.62
N ARG A 6 24.69 -14.65 5.39
CA ARG A 6 24.67 -13.32 6.01
C ARG A 6 23.60 -12.41 5.43
N ILE A 7 23.26 -12.59 4.15
CA ILE A 7 22.14 -11.87 3.53
C ILE A 7 20.83 -12.33 4.17
N GLU A 8 20.61 -13.63 4.29
CA GLU A 8 19.39 -14.20 4.90
C GLU A 8 19.23 -13.76 6.36
N GLU A 9 20.30 -13.80 7.14
CA GLU A 9 20.32 -13.29 8.51
C GLU A 9 19.97 -11.79 8.57
N SER A 10 20.56 -11.00 7.67
CA SER A 10 20.29 -9.56 7.59
C SER A 10 18.83 -9.27 7.18
N VAL A 11 18.28 -10.06 6.25
CA VAL A 11 16.87 -9.96 5.83
C VAL A 11 15.94 -10.33 6.98
N ALA A 12 16.22 -11.42 7.70
CA ALA A 12 15.43 -11.83 8.86
C ALA A 12 15.44 -10.74 9.96
N LYS A 13 16.61 -10.17 10.23
CA LYS A 13 16.75 -9.04 11.17
C LYS A 13 15.94 -7.82 10.73
N ALA A 14 16.05 -7.42 9.47
CA ALA A 14 15.30 -6.29 8.93
C ALA A 14 13.78 -6.52 8.99
N LYS A 15 13.30 -7.72 8.68
CA LYS A 15 11.88 -8.09 8.83
C LYS A 15 11.41 -7.92 10.28
N ASN A 16 12.18 -8.40 11.24
CA ASN A 16 11.84 -8.26 12.67
C ASN A 16 11.82 -6.78 13.12
N GLU A 17 12.74 -5.96 12.62
CA GLU A 17 12.77 -4.52 12.92
C GLU A 17 11.58 -3.76 12.33
N VAL A 18 11.18 -4.11 11.10
CA VAL A 18 9.97 -3.57 10.46
C VAL A 18 8.74 -3.96 11.25
N GLU A 19 8.62 -5.24 11.62
CA GLU A 19 7.49 -5.76 12.39
C GLU A 19 7.35 -5.07 13.75
N ALA A 20 8.46 -4.93 14.49
CA ALA A 20 8.48 -4.19 15.76
C ALA A 20 8.12 -2.71 15.58
N THR A 21 8.39 -2.13 14.41
CA THR A 21 8.02 -0.75 14.09
C THR A 21 6.53 -0.63 13.74
N ILE A 22 5.98 -1.58 12.99
CA ILE A 22 4.54 -1.68 12.68
C ILE A 22 3.75 -1.74 13.98
N LYS A 23 4.10 -2.67 14.87
CA LYS A 23 3.42 -2.85 16.16
C LYS A 23 3.39 -1.56 16.99
N ARG A 24 4.55 -0.93 17.20
CA ARG A 24 4.65 0.34 17.95
C ARG A 24 3.87 1.47 17.30
N ALA A 25 3.87 1.55 15.96
CA ALA A 25 3.15 2.59 15.24
C ALA A 25 1.63 2.43 15.35
N GLY A 26 1.13 1.20 15.28
CA GLY A 26 -0.28 0.89 15.49
C GLY A 26 -0.74 1.23 16.90
N GLU A 27 0.01 0.78 17.92
CA GLU A 27 -0.27 1.09 19.33
C GLU A 27 -0.31 2.61 19.58
N GLN A 28 0.67 3.35 19.06
CA GLN A 28 0.70 4.81 19.19
C GLN A 28 -0.47 5.47 18.45
N ALA A 29 -0.81 5.03 17.24
CA ALA A 29 -1.88 5.61 16.45
C ALA A 29 -3.25 5.50 17.13
N VAL A 30 -3.53 4.34 17.73
CA VAL A 30 -4.78 4.10 18.47
C VAL A 30 -4.88 5.00 19.70
N LEU A 31 -3.77 5.19 20.43
CA LEU A 31 -3.69 6.13 21.55
C LEU A 31 -3.89 7.58 21.09
N ASP A 32 -3.22 7.97 20.01
CA ASP A 32 -3.23 9.32 19.45
C ASP A 32 -4.60 9.71 18.86
N ALA A 33 -5.32 8.74 18.31
CA ALA A 33 -6.69 8.89 17.83
C ALA A 33 -7.73 8.83 18.96
N GLY A 34 -7.33 8.32 20.14
CA GLY A 34 -8.23 8.13 21.28
C GLY A 34 -9.29 7.05 21.04
N VAL A 35 -8.97 6.04 20.22
CA VAL A 35 -9.82 4.87 19.95
C VAL A 35 -9.41 3.75 20.92
N ARG A 36 -10.35 2.98 21.44
CA ARG A 36 -10.07 1.90 22.41
C ARG A 36 -10.79 0.62 22.02
N GLY A 37 -10.28 -0.51 22.50
CA GLY A 37 -10.96 -1.81 22.35
C GLY A 37 -10.85 -2.43 20.97
N LEU A 38 -9.93 -1.97 20.10
CA LEU A 38 -9.67 -2.64 18.82
C LEU A 38 -8.99 -3.98 19.04
N HIS A 39 -9.34 -4.95 18.18
CA HIS A 39 -8.66 -6.24 18.12
C HIS A 39 -7.15 -6.03 17.82
N PRO A 40 -6.22 -6.77 18.44
CA PRO A 40 -4.78 -6.60 18.23
C PRO A 40 -4.36 -6.63 16.75
N GLU A 41 -5.04 -7.45 15.95
CA GLU A 41 -4.79 -7.52 14.51
C GLU A 41 -5.20 -6.25 13.76
N LEU A 42 -6.29 -5.58 14.17
CA LEU A 42 -6.63 -4.26 13.61
C LEU A 42 -5.56 -3.22 13.98
N VAL A 43 -5.05 -3.27 15.21
CA VAL A 43 -3.95 -2.39 15.64
C VAL A 43 -2.69 -2.64 14.80
N HIS A 44 -2.38 -3.91 14.52
CA HIS A 44 -1.28 -4.28 13.65
C HIS A 44 -1.49 -3.77 12.21
N LEU A 45 -2.67 -3.98 11.62
CA LEU A 45 -3.02 -3.46 10.29
C LEU A 45 -2.93 -1.93 10.21
N VAL A 46 -3.41 -1.21 11.23
CA VAL A 46 -3.24 0.25 11.34
C VAL A 46 -1.74 0.59 11.33
N GLY A 47 -0.93 -0.15 12.08
CA GLY A 47 0.52 0.02 12.08
C GLY A 47 1.16 -0.16 10.70
N ARG A 48 0.65 -1.07 9.85
CA ARG A 48 1.15 -1.29 8.49
C ARG A 48 0.99 -0.04 7.61
N LEU A 49 -0.02 0.77 7.85
CA LEU A 49 -0.24 2.04 7.14
C LEU A 49 0.92 3.03 7.30
N LYS A 50 1.81 2.84 8.30
CA LYS A 50 3.04 3.63 8.43
C LYS A 50 3.90 3.56 7.17
N PHE A 51 3.90 2.43 6.48
CA PHE A 51 4.68 2.23 5.26
C PHE A 51 3.85 2.43 3.99
N ARG A 52 2.59 2.87 4.11
CA ARG A 52 1.70 3.16 2.99
C ARG A 52 1.61 4.66 2.76
N TYR A 53 1.76 5.05 1.50
CA TYR A 53 1.53 6.41 1.04
C TYR A 53 0.44 6.43 -0.03
N SER A 54 -0.37 7.48 -0.02
CA SER A 54 -1.40 7.75 -1.02
C SER A 54 -1.36 9.23 -1.34
N TYR A 55 -1.28 9.59 -2.63
CA TYR A 55 -1.12 10.99 -3.07
C TYR A 55 0.08 11.74 -2.44
N GLY A 56 1.12 11.02 -2.01
CA GLY A 56 2.29 11.59 -1.32
C GLY A 56 2.11 11.82 0.19
N GLU A 57 0.92 11.55 0.73
CA GLU A 57 0.63 11.60 2.15
C GLU A 57 0.81 10.22 2.80
N ASN A 58 1.33 10.19 4.04
CA ASN A 58 1.42 8.96 4.81
C ASN A 58 0.04 8.57 5.35
N VAL A 59 -0.45 7.38 5.01
CA VAL A 59 -1.82 6.97 5.32
C VAL A 59 -2.05 6.85 6.83
N LEU A 60 -1.08 6.36 7.61
CA LEU A 60 -1.23 6.28 9.07
C LEU A 60 -1.43 7.67 9.71
N LEU A 61 -0.61 8.64 9.32
CA LEU A 61 -0.72 10.00 9.85
C LEU A 61 -2.03 10.66 9.45
N HIS A 62 -2.46 10.45 8.20
CA HIS A 62 -3.75 10.88 7.68
C HIS A 62 -4.90 10.28 8.49
N SER A 63 -4.96 8.96 8.67
CA SER A 63 -6.03 8.29 9.43
C SER A 63 -6.13 8.77 10.88
N VAL A 64 -4.99 9.03 11.55
CA VAL A 64 -4.98 9.59 12.92
C VAL A 64 -5.54 11.02 12.93
N GLU A 65 -5.23 11.84 11.94
CA GLU A 65 -5.79 13.18 11.83
C GLU A 65 -7.28 13.15 11.54
N VAL A 66 -7.72 12.34 10.57
CA VAL A 66 -9.15 12.15 10.25
C VAL A 66 -9.92 11.73 11.49
N ALA A 67 -9.41 10.78 12.28
CA ALA A 67 -10.04 10.38 13.54
C ALA A 67 -10.21 11.55 14.51
N ARG A 68 -9.19 12.40 14.67
CA ARG A 68 -9.24 13.57 15.56
C ARG A 68 -10.26 14.60 15.09
N ILE A 69 -10.26 14.93 13.80
CA ILE A 69 -11.20 15.90 13.21
C ILE A 69 -12.63 15.36 13.31
N ALA A 70 -12.85 14.10 12.94
CA ALA A 70 -14.15 13.44 13.02
C ALA A 70 -14.70 13.46 14.46
N GLY A 71 -13.86 13.16 15.44
CA GLY A 71 -14.24 13.21 16.85
C GLY A 71 -14.62 14.62 17.34
N MET A 72 -13.95 15.67 16.85
CA MET A 72 -14.32 17.05 17.17
C MET A 72 -15.65 17.43 16.54
N ILE A 73 -15.84 17.17 15.24
CA ILE A 73 -17.09 17.47 14.53
C ILE A 73 -18.26 16.75 15.20
N ALA A 74 -18.12 15.45 15.49
CA ALA A 74 -19.16 14.65 16.14
C ALA A 74 -19.60 15.25 17.48
N GLY A 75 -18.65 15.70 18.31
CA GLY A 75 -18.95 16.34 19.58
C GLY A 75 -19.74 17.63 19.44
N GLU A 76 -19.47 18.43 18.41
CA GLU A 76 -20.17 19.70 18.17
C GLU A 76 -21.59 19.50 17.61
N VAL A 77 -21.81 18.47 16.79
CA VAL A 77 -23.11 18.21 16.13
C VAL A 77 -24.00 17.21 16.89
N GLY A 78 -23.52 16.67 18.01
CA GLY A 78 -24.27 15.73 18.84
C GLY A 78 -24.28 14.27 18.33
N ALA A 79 -23.37 13.92 17.42
CA ALA A 79 -23.13 12.52 16.99
C ALA A 79 -22.19 11.80 17.97
N ASP A 80 -21.99 10.48 17.82
CA ASP A 80 -21.10 9.74 18.73
C ASP A 80 -19.61 9.94 18.39
N PRO A 81 -18.81 10.59 19.26
CA PRO A 81 -17.41 10.85 18.97
C PRO A 81 -16.53 9.59 18.94
N GLN A 82 -16.92 8.51 19.64
CA GLN A 82 -16.19 7.26 19.64
C GLN A 82 -16.37 6.50 18.32
N ILE A 83 -17.60 6.46 17.80
CA ILE A 83 -17.89 5.86 16.49
C ILE A 83 -17.19 6.66 15.39
N ALA A 84 -17.28 7.99 15.42
CA ALA A 84 -16.62 8.86 14.43
C ALA A 84 -15.09 8.73 14.45
N LYS A 85 -14.47 8.64 15.63
CA LYS A 85 -13.01 8.39 15.77
C LYS A 85 -12.61 7.02 15.24
N ALA A 86 -13.38 5.97 15.57
CA ALA A 86 -13.10 4.62 15.11
C ALA A 86 -13.24 4.51 13.59
N GLY A 87 -14.32 5.06 13.03
CA GLY A 87 -14.52 5.15 11.58
C GLY A 87 -13.40 5.94 10.90
N GLY A 88 -13.04 7.12 11.43
CA GLY A 88 -11.97 7.95 10.89
C GLY A 88 -10.59 7.28 10.92
N LEU A 89 -10.27 6.53 11.98
CA LEU A 89 -9.00 5.79 12.06
C LEU A 89 -8.94 4.61 11.08
N LEU A 90 -10.09 3.99 10.79
CA LEU A 90 -10.17 2.73 10.06
C LEU A 90 -10.69 2.86 8.62
N HIS A 91 -11.15 4.04 8.19
CA HIS A 91 -11.76 4.24 6.85
C HIS A 91 -10.86 3.72 5.72
N ASP A 92 -9.55 3.90 5.87
CA ASP A 92 -8.52 3.57 4.90
C ASP A 92 -7.78 2.25 5.20
N ILE A 93 -8.27 1.45 6.15
CA ILE A 93 -7.57 0.24 6.64
C ILE A 93 -7.29 -0.78 5.54
N GLY A 94 -8.15 -0.84 4.51
CA GLY A 94 -7.97 -1.74 3.38
C GLY A 94 -6.68 -1.46 2.59
N LYS A 95 -6.16 -0.22 2.60
CA LYS A 95 -4.88 0.14 1.96
C LYS A 95 -3.67 -0.59 2.56
N ALA A 96 -3.81 -1.20 3.74
CA ALA A 96 -2.79 -2.07 4.34
C ALA A 96 -2.64 -3.42 3.62
N LEU A 97 -3.67 -3.84 2.88
CA LEU A 97 -3.80 -5.19 2.30
C LEU A 97 -3.96 -5.20 0.77
N THR A 98 -4.11 -4.05 0.10
CA THR A 98 -4.30 -3.97 -1.36
C THR A 98 -3.19 -4.61 -2.21
N HIS A 99 -2.01 -4.86 -1.64
CA HIS A 99 -0.90 -5.54 -2.33
C HIS A 99 -0.93 -7.07 -2.17
N GLU A 100 -1.78 -7.58 -1.26
CA GLU A 100 -1.87 -8.99 -0.89
C GLU A 100 -3.24 -9.59 -1.25
N VAL A 101 -4.27 -8.74 -1.35
CA VAL A 101 -5.66 -9.13 -1.61
C VAL A 101 -6.19 -8.33 -2.79
N GLU A 102 -6.83 -9.02 -3.72
CA GLU A 102 -7.50 -8.41 -4.87
C GLU A 102 -8.81 -7.71 -4.43
N GLY A 103 -9.04 -6.50 -4.93
CA GLY A 103 -10.21 -5.67 -4.61
C GLY A 103 -9.84 -4.22 -4.33
N SER A 104 -10.85 -3.36 -4.26
CA SER A 104 -10.68 -1.97 -3.84
C SER A 104 -10.39 -1.89 -2.34
N HIS A 105 -9.70 -0.83 -1.90
CA HIS A 105 -9.44 -0.62 -0.47
C HIS A 105 -10.72 -0.48 0.36
N ILE A 106 -11.83 -0.07 -0.26
CA ILE A 106 -13.15 0.02 0.38
C ILE A 106 -13.70 -1.39 0.64
N GLU A 107 -13.73 -2.24 -0.39
CA GLU A 107 -14.21 -3.64 -0.28
C GLU A 107 -13.38 -4.42 0.76
N ILE A 108 -12.05 -4.29 0.69
CA ILE A 108 -11.14 -4.92 1.65
C ILE A 108 -11.38 -4.36 3.06
N GLY A 109 -11.61 -3.06 3.19
CA GLY A 109 -11.93 -2.40 4.46
C GLY A 109 -13.21 -2.94 5.10
N ASP A 110 -14.29 -3.10 4.32
CA ASP A 110 -15.55 -3.69 4.79
C ASP A 110 -15.35 -5.16 5.22
N GLU A 111 -14.60 -5.94 4.44
CA GLU A 111 -14.31 -7.33 4.79
C GLU A 111 -13.52 -7.42 6.11
N VAL A 112 -12.50 -6.58 6.28
CA VAL A 112 -11.73 -6.48 7.54
C VAL A 112 -12.64 -6.11 8.71
N ALA A 113 -13.52 -5.13 8.52
CA ALA A 113 -14.45 -4.68 9.55
C ALA A 113 -15.45 -5.77 9.97
N ARG A 114 -15.92 -6.59 9.01
CA ARG A 114 -16.75 -7.78 9.28
C ARG A 114 -15.97 -8.88 9.99
N ARG A 115 -14.77 -9.20 9.50
CA ARG A 115 -13.92 -10.28 10.03
C ARG A 115 -13.58 -10.10 11.51
N TYR A 116 -13.31 -8.86 11.92
CA TYR A 116 -13.00 -8.53 13.32
C TYR A 116 -14.21 -8.04 14.12
N ASN A 117 -15.43 -8.26 13.60
CA ASN A 117 -16.70 -8.01 14.28
C ASN A 117 -16.84 -6.60 14.86
N LEU A 118 -16.46 -5.58 14.08
CA LEU A 118 -16.72 -4.19 14.44
C LEU A 118 -18.23 -3.94 14.56
N SER A 119 -18.64 -2.94 15.34
CA SER A 119 -20.04 -2.53 15.41
C SER A 119 -20.52 -2.03 14.04
N ASP A 120 -21.78 -2.28 13.70
CA ASP A 120 -22.33 -1.90 12.39
C ASP A 120 -22.19 -0.40 12.11
N ALA A 121 -22.33 0.46 13.11
CA ALA A 121 -22.11 1.90 12.97
C ALA A 121 -20.67 2.26 12.51
N VAL A 122 -19.66 1.52 12.97
CA VAL A 122 -18.26 1.72 12.53
C VAL A 122 -18.04 1.12 11.14
N LYS A 123 -18.65 -0.03 10.83
CA LYS A 123 -18.60 -0.62 9.49
C LYS A 123 -19.17 0.34 8.45
N THR A 124 -20.35 0.92 8.72
CA THR A 124 -21.00 1.93 7.88
C THR A 124 -20.07 3.12 7.63
N ALA A 125 -19.45 3.67 8.69
CA ALA A 125 -18.51 4.77 8.55
C ALA A 125 -17.25 4.43 7.72
N ILE A 126 -16.80 3.16 7.74
CA ILE A 126 -15.69 2.69 6.91
C ILE A 126 -16.14 2.47 5.46
N ALA A 127 -17.29 1.83 5.23
CA ALA A 127 -17.72 1.46 3.89
C ALA A 127 -18.18 2.68 3.07
N GLU A 128 -18.83 3.66 3.71
CA GLU A 128 -19.54 4.73 3.01
C GLU A 128 -18.77 6.07 2.97
N HIS A 129 -17.50 6.11 3.41
CA HIS A 129 -16.76 7.38 3.45
C HIS A 129 -16.57 8.01 2.05
N HIS A 130 -16.50 7.18 1.00
CA HIS A 130 -16.43 7.62 -0.40
C HIS A 130 -17.77 7.64 -1.16
N GLU A 131 -18.85 7.16 -0.54
CA GLU A 131 -20.17 7.10 -1.18
C GLU A 131 -20.91 8.44 -1.13
N ASP A 132 -21.73 8.70 -2.15
CA ASP A 132 -22.56 9.91 -2.22
C ASP A 132 -23.76 9.86 -1.26
N ASP A 133 -24.38 8.68 -1.12
CA ASP A 133 -25.45 8.41 -0.15
C ASP A 133 -24.85 7.70 1.07
N ARG A 134 -25.12 8.23 2.27
CA ARG A 134 -24.54 7.74 3.53
C ARG A 134 -25.64 7.50 4.55
N GLY A 135 -25.63 6.33 5.18
CA GLY A 135 -26.65 5.84 6.10
C GLY A 135 -26.53 6.33 7.54
N SER A 136 -25.48 7.10 7.90
CA SER A 136 -25.28 7.60 9.27
C SER A 136 -24.62 8.98 9.31
N ALA A 137 -24.88 9.72 10.39
CA ALA A 137 -24.22 11.01 10.64
C ALA A 137 -22.70 10.85 10.74
N GLU A 138 -22.23 9.78 11.38
CA GLU A 138 -20.81 9.47 11.53
C GLU A 138 -20.13 9.20 10.19
N ALA A 139 -20.80 8.55 9.23
CA ALA A 139 -20.27 8.38 7.88
C ALA A 139 -20.08 9.73 7.17
N PHE A 140 -21.04 10.65 7.26
CA PHE A 140 -20.88 12.02 6.74
C PHE A 140 -19.73 12.77 7.43
N ILE A 141 -19.59 12.61 8.74
CA ILE A 141 -18.52 13.25 9.52
C ILE A 141 -17.14 12.72 9.11
N VAL A 142 -17.00 11.40 8.94
CA VAL A 142 -15.74 10.78 8.51
C VAL A 142 -15.36 11.26 7.11
N ALA A 143 -16.31 11.30 6.18
CA ALA A 143 -16.06 11.82 4.83
C ALA A 143 -15.65 13.30 4.84
N ALA A 144 -16.30 14.13 5.65
CA ALA A 144 -15.92 15.53 5.80
C ALA A 144 -14.51 15.67 6.40
N ALA A 145 -14.18 14.87 7.41
CA ALA A 145 -12.86 14.86 8.04
C ALA A 145 -11.75 14.39 7.08
N ASP A 146 -12.01 13.38 6.26
CA ASP A 146 -11.11 12.93 5.18
C ASP A 146 -10.84 14.07 4.18
N ALA A 147 -11.90 14.68 3.66
CA ALA A 147 -11.79 15.82 2.74
C ALA A 147 -10.99 17.00 3.33
N ILE A 148 -11.19 17.32 4.62
CA ILE A 148 -10.44 18.37 5.31
C ILE A 148 -8.96 18.00 5.44
N SER A 149 -8.65 16.76 5.84
CA SER A 149 -7.26 16.28 5.98
C SER A 149 -6.53 16.31 4.64
N ALA A 150 -7.19 15.86 3.58
CA ALA A 150 -6.68 15.82 2.22
C ALA A 150 -6.46 17.21 1.58
N ALA A 151 -7.31 18.19 1.92
CA ALA A 151 -7.26 19.53 1.34
C ALA A 151 -6.16 20.43 1.94
N ARG A 152 -5.43 19.97 2.97
CA ARG A 152 -4.36 20.76 3.60
C ARG A 152 -3.26 21.08 2.58
N PRO A 153 -2.80 22.36 2.49
CA PRO A 153 -1.71 22.72 1.60
C PRO A 153 -0.46 21.86 1.82
N GLY A 154 -0.06 21.10 0.80
CA GLY A 154 1.10 20.21 0.84
C GLY A 154 0.84 18.78 1.35
N ALA A 155 -0.41 18.43 1.73
CA ALA A 155 -0.77 17.06 2.10
C ALA A 155 -0.74 16.13 0.88
N ARG A 156 -1.43 16.51 -0.20
CA ARG A 156 -1.37 15.80 -1.48
C ARG A 156 -0.37 16.48 -2.43
N ARG A 157 0.57 15.69 -2.94
CA ARG A 157 1.49 16.07 -4.01
C ARG A 157 1.13 15.21 -5.23
N ASP A 158 0.28 15.75 -6.09
CA ASP A 158 -0.18 15.08 -7.32
C ASP A 158 0.99 14.51 -8.15
N THR A 159 2.17 15.14 -8.07
CA THR A 159 3.40 14.71 -8.76
C THR A 159 3.93 13.34 -8.32
N VAL A 160 3.69 12.89 -7.09
CA VAL A 160 4.16 11.58 -6.59
C VAL A 160 3.28 10.46 -7.11
N GLU A 161 1.97 10.66 -7.21
CA GLU A 161 1.05 9.64 -7.71
C GLU A 161 1.26 9.40 -9.21
N PHE A 162 1.38 10.46 -10.02
CA PHE A 162 1.74 10.32 -11.44
C PHE A 162 3.08 9.59 -11.60
N TYR A 163 4.01 9.82 -10.68
CA TYR A 163 5.29 9.13 -10.68
C TYR A 163 5.15 7.63 -10.33
N LEU A 164 4.33 7.26 -9.34
CA LEU A 164 4.08 5.86 -8.98
C LEU A 164 3.31 5.11 -10.06
N LYS A 165 2.21 5.68 -10.57
CA LYS A 165 1.46 5.11 -11.71
C LYS A 165 2.35 4.89 -12.93
N ARG A 166 3.34 5.76 -13.13
CA ARG A 166 4.33 5.61 -14.21
C ARG A 166 5.28 4.43 -13.95
N LEU A 167 5.69 4.18 -12.71
CA LEU A 167 6.52 3.03 -12.37
C LEU A 167 5.72 1.72 -12.51
N GLU A 168 4.50 1.69 -11.99
CA GLU A 168 3.59 0.54 -12.13
C GLU A 168 3.33 0.23 -13.61
N ALA A 169 3.05 1.23 -14.43
CA ALA A 169 2.86 1.02 -15.86
C ALA A 169 4.09 0.42 -16.58
N LEU A 170 5.32 0.74 -16.13
CA LEU A 170 6.53 0.12 -16.66
C LEU A 170 6.65 -1.36 -16.25
N GLU A 171 6.31 -1.67 -15.00
CA GLU A 171 6.30 -3.03 -14.48
C GLU A 171 5.21 -3.87 -15.16
N ASP A 172 4.01 -3.32 -15.35
CA ASP A 172 2.89 -3.99 -16.03
C ASP A 172 3.21 -4.32 -17.48
N VAL A 173 3.87 -3.41 -18.21
CA VAL A 173 4.32 -3.70 -19.57
C VAL A 173 5.29 -4.88 -19.58
N ALA A 174 6.24 -4.93 -18.64
CA ALA A 174 7.19 -6.05 -18.56
C ALA A 174 6.51 -7.35 -18.11
N ASN A 175 5.61 -7.30 -17.13
CA ASN A 175 4.86 -8.45 -16.62
C ASN A 175 3.88 -9.02 -17.65
N SER A 176 3.51 -8.25 -18.68
CA SER A 176 2.64 -8.74 -19.77
C SER A 176 3.29 -9.74 -20.74
N PHE A 177 4.57 -10.08 -20.55
CA PHE A 177 5.29 -11.02 -21.39
C PHE A 177 5.43 -12.39 -20.72
N ASP A 178 5.23 -13.45 -21.52
CA ASP A 178 5.37 -14.83 -21.04
C ASP A 178 6.79 -15.14 -20.54
N GLY A 179 6.88 -15.92 -19.47
CA GLY A 179 8.14 -16.31 -18.84
C GLY A 179 8.75 -15.25 -17.91
N VAL A 180 8.11 -14.09 -17.74
CA VAL A 180 8.46 -13.11 -16.71
C VAL A 180 7.87 -13.54 -15.37
N GLN A 181 8.75 -13.74 -14.38
CA GLN A 181 8.33 -14.07 -13.02
C GLN A 181 8.03 -12.80 -12.22
N LYS A 182 8.91 -11.80 -12.32
CA LYS A 182 8.77 -10.48 -11.66
C LYS A 182 9.52 -9.41 -12.45
N SER A 183 9.03 -8.17 -12.39
CA SER A 183 9.76 -7.01 -12.87
C SER A 183 9.82 -5.91 -11.81
N TYR A 184 10.82 -5.03 -11.92
CA TYR A 184 11.03 -3.90 -11.02
C TYR A 184 11.47 -2.67 -11.81
N ALA A 185 10.75 -1.57 -11.69
CA ALA A 185 11.16 -0.26 -12.18
C ALA A 185 12.04 0.43 -11.13
N ILE A 186 13.35 0.43 -11.35
CA ILE A 186 14.37 1.01 -10.46
C ILE A 186 14.96 2.29 -11.04
N GLN A 187 15.82 2.97 -10.26
CA GLN A 187 16.46 4.23 -10.64
C GLN A 187 15.47 5.30 -11.13
N ALA A 188 14.40 5.48 -10.38
CA ALA A 188 13.32 6.40 -10.72
C ALA A 188 12.63 6.14 -12.08
N GLY A 189 12.57 4.87 -12.47
CA GLY A 189 11.95 4.41 -13.72
C GLY A 189 12.89 4.50 -14.93
N ARG A 190 14.18 4.76 -14.72
CA ARG A 190 15.19 4.75 -15.79
C ARG A 190 15.78 3.37 -16.05
N GLU A 191 15.54 2.41 -15.18
CA GLU A 191 15.90 1.02 -15.42
C GLU A 191 14.73 0.10 -15.06
N VAL A 192 14.40 -0.84 -15.95
CA VAL A 192 13.44 -1.92 -15.68
C VAL A 192 14.23 -3.22 -15.61
N ARG A 193 14.18 -3.88 -14.46
CA ARG A 193 14.85 -5.16 -14.24
C ARG A 193 13.83 -6.29 -14.20
N ILE A 194 14.03 -7.29 -15.05
CA ILE A 194 13.08 -8.36 -15.30
C ILE A 194 13.72 -9.67 -14.88
N LEU A 195 13.09 -10.40 -13.98
CA LEU A 195 13.47 -11.75 -13.59
C LEU A 195 12.61 -12.72 -14.37
N VAL A 196 13.25 -13.65 -15.06
CA VAL A 196 12.58 -14.68 -15.85
C VAL A 196 12.74 -16.05 -15.23
N GLU A 197 11.80 -16.94 -15.54
CA GLU A 197 11.93 -18.36 -15.21
C GLU A 197 13.00 -19.00 -16.12
N PRO A 198 14.10 -19.55 -15.57
CA PRO A 198 15.21 -20.05 -16.38
C PRO A 198 14.88 -21.32 -17.18
N GLU A 199 13.83 -22.05 -16.77
CA GLU A 199 13.27 -23.22 -17.46
C GLU A 199 12.44 -22.80 -18.69
N SER A 200 11.75 -21.66 -18.60
CA SER A 200 10.79 -21.17 -19.60
C SER A 200 11.44 -20.24 -20.64
N VAL A 201 12.53 -19.56 -20.27
CA VAL A 201 13.23 -18.58 -21.12
C VAL A 201 14.71 -18.96 -21.23
N ASP A 202 15.18 -19.17 -22.46
CA ASP A 202 16.59 -19.42 -22.77
C ASP A 202 17.38 -18.10 -23.01
N ASP A 203 18.68 -18.19 -23.28
CA ASP A 203 19.53 -16.99 -23.43
C ASP A 203 19.13 -16.12 -24.63
N VAL A 204 18.69 -16.75 -25.72
CA VAL A 204 18.20 -16.06 -26.92
C VAL A 204 16.84 -15.41 -26.65
N GLY A 205 15.97 -16.11 -25.93
CA GLY A 205 14.68 -15.63 -25.45
C GLY A 205 14.84 -14.43 -24.52
N ALA A 206 15.80 -14.46 -23.60
CA ALA A 206 16.09 -13.35 -22.70
C ALA A 206 16.53 -12.08 -23.45
N ALA A 207 17.40 -12.23 -24.45
CA ALA A 207 17.82 -11.11 -25.30
C ALA A 207 16.65 -10.55 -26.14
N SER A 208 15.79 -11.43 -26.66
CA SER A 208 14.60 -11.06 -27.44
C SER A 208 13.56 -10.36 -26.55
N LEU A 209 13.32 -10.87 -25.35
CA LEU A 209 12.43 -10.29 -24.35
C LEU A 209 12.84 -8.86 -24.00
N ALA A 210 14.13 -8.63 -23.74
CA ALA A 210 14.64 -7.29 -23.45
C ALA A 210 14.30 -6.29 -24.58
N ARG A 211 14.50 -6.70 -25.84
CA ARG A 211 14.17 -5.86 -27.02
C ARG A 211 12.68 -5.62 -27.16
N ASN A 212 11.87 -6.66 -26.96
CA ASN A 212 10.42 -6.58 -27.11
C ASN A 212 9.80 -5.68 -26.03
N VAL A 213 10.30 -5.76 -24.80
CA VAL A 213 9.85 -4.88 -23.70
C VAL A 213 10.21 -3.43 -24.01
N VAL A 214 11.44 -3.13 -24.46
CA VAL A 214 11.82 -1.78 -24.89
C VAL A 214 10.86 -1.24 -25.94
N LYS A 215 10.56 -2.04 -26.97
CA LYS A 215 9.65 -1.65 -28.04
C LYS A 215 8.25 -1.35 -27.52
N LYS A 216 7.71 -2.21 -26.66
CA LYS A 216 6.37 -2.04 -26.10
C LYS A 216 6.27 -0.84 -25.14
N ILE A 217 7.33 -0.55 -24.38
CA ILE A 217 7.43 0.68 -23.58
C ILE A 217 7.40 1.91 -24.49
N GLN A 218 8.16 1.91 -25.60
CA GLN A 218 8.18 3.03 -26.55
C GLN A 218 6.84 3.27 -27.26
N GLU A 219 6.09 2.19 -27.53
CA GLU A 219 4.77 2.29 -28.18
C GLU A 219 3.67 2.77 -27.22
N ASN A 220 3.70 2.33 -25.96
CA ASN A 220 2.60 2.51 -25.02
C ASN A 220 2.81 3.63 -24.00
N LEU A 221 4.05 4.07 -23.77
CA LEU A 221 4.39 5.01 -22.70
C LEU A 221 5.21 6.18 -23.24
N VAL A 222 4.77 7.40 -22.93
CA VAL A 222 5.54 8.61 -23.19
C VAL A 222 6.54 8.80 -22.05
N TYR A 223 7.83 8.66 -22.33
CA TYR A 223 8.88 8.80 -21.32
C TYR A 223 9.99 9.79 -21.74
N PRO A 224 10.34 10.77 -20.89
CA PRO A 224 11.46 11.66 -21.15
C PRO A 224 12.79 10.97 -20.82
N GLY A 225 13.58 10.67 -21.86
CA GLY A 225 14.92 10.11 -21.73
C GLY A 225 15.00 8.60 -21.97
N GLU A 226 16.16 8.03 -21.69
CA GLU A 226 16.44 6.62 -21.97
C GLU A 226 16.01 5.72 -20.80
N ILE A 227 15.38 4.60 -21.13
CA ILE A 227 15.05 3.52 -20.19
C ILE A 227 15.94 2.32 -20.53
N LYS A 228 16.67 1.84 -19.54
CA LYS A 228 17.49 0.62 -19.64
C LYS A 228 16.66 -0.60 -19.23
N VAL A 229 16.54 -1.60 -20.10
CA VAL A 229 15.91 -2.88 -19.76
C VAL A 229 16.99 -3.93 -19.50
N THR A 230 16.94 -4.58 -18.35
CA THR A 230 17.87 -5.65 -17.96
C THR A 230 17.08 -6.91 -17.64
N VAL A 231 17.29 -7.97 -18.42
CA VAL A 231 16.71 -9.29 -18.14
C VAL A 231 17.74 -10.12 -17.38
N VAL A 232 17.31 -10.71 -16.26
CA VAL A 232 18.11 -11.55 -15.39
C VAL A 232 17.52 -12.95 -15.39
N ARG A 233 18.29 -13.89 -15.93
CA ARG A 233 18.02 -15.32 -15.87
C ARG A 233 18.97 -15.92 -14.83
N GLU A 234 18.43 -16.50 -13.75
CA GLU A 234 19.23 -17.01 -12.64
C GLU A 234 18.76 -18.41 -12.24
N THR A 235 19.69 -19.37 -12.21
CA THR A 235 19.47 -20.69 -11.60
C THR A 235 20.28 -20.78 -10.31
N ARG A 236 19.64 -21.15 -9.21
CA ARG A 236 20.30 -21.33 -7.90
C ARG A 236 20.29 -22.79 -7.51
N ALA A 237 21.47 -23.35 -7.26
CA ALA A 237 21.65 -24.67 -6.66
C ALA A 237 22.46 -24.51 -5.37
N THR A 238 22.01 -25.12 -4.28
CA THR A 238 22.64 -25.01 -2.95
C THR A 238 22.80 -26.40 -2.36
N GLU A 239 24.01 -26.72 -1.89
CA GLU A 239 24.35 -27.98 -1.20
C GLU A 239 25.03 -27.65 0.12
N VAL A 240 24.76 -28.47 1.15
CA VAL A 240 25.33 -28.31 2.48
C VAL A 240 26.06 -29.59 2.85
N ALA A 241 27.37 -29.49 3.07
CA ALA A 241 28.17 -30.60 3.58
C ALA A 241 28.17 -30.59 5.11
N HIS A 242 28.13 -31.78 5.70
CA HIS A 242 28.28 -32.01 7.14
C HIS A 242 29.65 -32.61 7.46
#